data_AF-A0A2E0WWE4-F1
#
_entry.id   AF-A0A2E0WWE4-F1
#
_cell.length_a   1.000
_cell.length_b   1.000
_cell.length_c   1.000
_cell.angle_alpha   90.00
_cell.angle_beta   90.00
_cell.angle_gamma   90.00
#
_symmetry.space_group_name_H-M   'P 1'
#
loop_
_entity.id
_entity.type
_entity.pdbx_description
1 polymer ?
#
loop_
_entity_poly.entity_id
_entity_poly.type
_entity_poly.pdbx_seq_one_letter_code
_entity_poly.pdbx_strand_id
1 'polypeptide(L)'
;MRMLAVLLLAAVPLGAARADLAANSQVFIGNSLTWDTVINRFDGEQTWHIECGQSLDYIYQHPDAPCETSSTPWPTALASQQFDYLVVQPYRATSLAADAAAISAWWQLQPTATLVIHDAWGGHATAHDEFHDADLFNDDGLAVHSVDYARALIAELRANAANPAGDIRLTQTSAMIDAIYHDIEAGVGPYDDPADIYRDDLHMAAGPPLADNKEGRYLVHNAMRQALGQPLSVAGFEGIDPAKQAYLDGVIARVGTSVSAVPESAAAIGLAGGAGGLVLLLAQRRRPPRGRPAST
;
A
#
# COMPACT_ATOMS: atom_id res chain seq x y z
N MET A 1 -35.20 -59.54 -34.58
CA MET A 1 -33.98 -58.97 -33.96
C MET A 1 -34.27 -57.53 -33.58
N ARG A 2 -34.56 -57.25 -32.31
CA ARG A 2 -34.75 -55.88 -31.79
C ARG A 2 -33.51 -55.52 -30.98
N MET A 3 -32.74 -54.54 -31.48
CA MET A 3 -31.56 -53.99 -30.81
C MET A 3 -32.00 -53.16 -29.60
N LEU A 4 -31.53 -53.54 -28.42
CA LEU A 4 -31.68 -52.79 -27.18
C LEU A 4 -30.49 -51.80 -27.11
N ALA A 5 -30.74 -50.52 -27.38
CA ALA A 5 -29.77 -49.47 -27.13
C ALA A 5 -29.82 -49.09 -25.65
N VAL A 6 -28.82 -49.50 -24.89
CA VAL A 6 -28.63 -49.07 -23.49
C VAL A 6 -27.91 -47.72 -23.53
N LEU A 7 -28.65 -46.63 -23.29
CA LEU A 7 -28.07 -45.32 -23.00
C LEU A 7 -27.53 -45.34 -21.57
N LEU A 8 -26.21 -45.34 -21.40
CA LEU A 8 -25.59 -44.97 -20.13
C LEU A 8 -25.69 -43.44 -19.96
N LEU A 9 -26.61 -42.98 -19.11
CA LEU A 9 -26.52 -41.63 -18.55
C LEU A 9 -25.34 -41.61 -17.56
N ALA A 10 -24.22 -41.01 -17.96
CA ALA A 10 -23.20 -40.60 -17.01
C ALA A 10 -23.77 -39.45 -16.17
N ALA A 11 -24.08 -39.73 -14.90
CA ALA A 11 -24.38 -38.70 -13.93
C ALA A 11 -23.10 -37.86 -13.71
N VAL A 12 -23.00 -36.73 -14.40
CA VAL A 12 -22.01 -35.70 -14.05
C VAL A 12 -22.46 -35.16 -12.69
N PRO A 13 -21.66 -35.31 -11.62
CA PRO A 13 -21.97 -34.59 -10.40
C PRO A 13 -21.83 -33.11 -10.76
N LEU A 14 -22.94 -32.38 -10.78
CA LEU A 14 -22.90 -30.94 -10.53
C LEU A 14 -22.43 -30.78 -9.08
N GLY A 15 -21.13 -30.97 -8.86
CA GLY A 15 -20.43 -30.31 -7.78
C GLY A 15 -20.58 -28.83 -8.09
N ALA A 16 -21.59 -28.21 -7.50
CA ALA A 16 -21.56 -26.79 -7.28
C ALA A 16 -20.32 -26.56 -6.42
N ALA A 17 -19.18 -26.30 -7.07
CA ALA A 17 -18.17 -25.46 -6.50
C ALA A 17 -18.87 -24.10 -6.29
N ARG A 18 -19.61 -23.98 -5.18
CA ARG A 18 -19.38 -22.82 -4.36
C ARG A 18 -17.87 -22.89 -4.12
N ALA A 19 -17.12 -22.09 -4.86
CA ALA A 19 -15.94 -21.53 -4.26
C ALA A 19 -16.49 -20.98 -2.95
N ASP A 20 -16.21 -21.69 -1.85
CA ASP A 20 -16.09 -21.02 -0.58
C ASP A 20 -15.05 -19.94 -0.88
N LEU A 21 -15.54 -18.76 -1.26
CA LEU A 21 -14.89 -17.51 -0.91
C LEU A 21 -14.82 -17.62 0.61
N ALA A 22 -13.82 -18.35 1.11
CA ALA A 22 -13.43 -18.30 2.50
C ALA A 22 -13.38 -16.80 2.76
N ALA A 23 -14.27 -16.33 3.62
CA ALA A 23 -14.49 -14.92 3.86
C ALA A 23 -13.13 -14.36 4.27
N ASN A 24 -12.44 -13.69 3.34
CA ASN A 24 -11.06 -13.27 3.56
C ASN A 24 -11.04 -12.42 4.83
N SER A 25 -10.13 -12.72 5.73
CA SER A 25 -9.90 -11.96 6.95
C SER A 25 -8.83 -10.91 6.68
N GLN A 26 -9.06 -9.67 7.09
CA GLN A 26 -8.13 -8.57 6.88
C GLN A 26 -7.87 -7.79 8.17
N VAL A 27 -6.63 -7.37 8.35
CA VAL A 27 -6.26 -6.39 9.35
C VAL A 27 -5.65 -5.16 8.69
N PHE A 28 -6.16 -3.99 9.07
CA PHE A 28 -5.70 -2.70 8.57
C PHE A 28 -4.94 -1.97 9.68
N ILE A 29 -3.69 -1.57 9.43
CA ILE A 29 -2.88 -0.79 10.36
C ILE A 29 -2.40 0.46 9.64
N GLY A 30 -2.87 1.63 10.09
CA GLY A 30 -2.55 2.87 9.40
C GLY A 30 -3.16 4.09 10.08
N ASN A 31 -3.37 5.14 9.31
CA ASN A 31 -3.91 6.40 9.81
C ASN A 31 -5.22 6.79 9.12
N SER A 32 -5.60 8.05 9.24
CA SER A 32 -6.83 8.62 8.70
C SER A 32 -7.00 8.40 7.18
N LEU A 33 -5.91 8.25 6.39
CA LEU A 33 -6.04 7.92 4.96
C LEU A 33 -6.41 6.46 4.73
N THR A 34 -6.00 5.55 5.62
CA THR A 34 -6.54 4.18 5.62
C THR A 34 -8.03 4.18 5.95
N TRP A 35 -8.47 5.04 6.87
CA TRP A 35 -9.90 5.17 7.21
C TRP A 35 -10.75 5.66 6.03
N ASP A 36 -10.19 6.51 5.16
CA ASP A 36 -10.86 7.01 3.95
C ASP A 36 -11.26 5.89 2.97
N THR A 37 -10.63 4.71 3.07
CA THR A 37 -10.99 3.50 2.29
C THR A 37 -12.29 2.83 2.74
N VAL A 38 -12.93 3.31 3.81
CA VAL A 38 -14.23 2.81 4.30
C VAL A 38 -14.18 1.33 4.67
N ILE A 39 -13.26 1.02 5.61
CA ILE A 39 -12.85 -0.33 5.99
C ILE A 39 -14.02 -1.29 6.25
N ASN A 40 -15.06 -0.82 6.93
CA ASN A 40 -16.23 -1.62 7.30
C ASN A 40 -17.15 -2.04 6.14
N ARG A 41 -16.73 -1.81 4.88
CA ARG A 41 -17.46 -2.20 3.66
C ARG A 41 -16.69 -3.21 2.79
N PHE A 42 -15.53 -3.69 3.23
CA PHE A 42 -14.85 -4.78 2.56
C PHE A 42 -15.56 -6.12 2.81
N ASP A 43 -15.33 -7.07 1.91
CA ASP A 43 -15.89 -8.41 2.08
C ASP A 43 -15.07 -9.19 3.12
N GLY A 44 -15.76 -10.01 3.93
CA GLY A 44 -15.13 -10.88 4.92
C GLY A 44 -15.05 -10.27 6.31
N GLU A 45 -14.04 -10.64 7.08
CA GLU A 45 -13.82 -10.10 8.44
C GLU A 45 -12.81 -8.96 8.41
N GLN A 46 -13.16 -7.80 8.97
CA GLN A 46 -12.25 -6.65 9.07
C GLN A 46 -11.91 -6.37 10.53
N THR A 47 -10.61 -6.22 10.80
CA THR A 47 -10.08 -5.62 12.02
C THR A 47 -9.22 -4.42 11.65
N TRP A 48 -9.21 -3.37 12.45
CA TRP A 48 -8.37 -2.21 12.16
C TRP A 48 -7.75 -1.59 13.40
N HIS A 49 -6.58 -1.00 13.21
CA HIS A 49 -5.90 -0.11 14.12
C HIS A 49 -5.62 1.19 13.36
N ILE A 50 -6.38 2.25 13.68
CA ILE A 50 -6.26 3.54 13.02
C ILE A 50 -5.80 4.59 14.01
N GLU A 51 -4.66 5.20 13.70
CA GLU A 51 -4.08 6.29 14.47
C GLU A 51 -3.72 7.49 13.58
N CYS A 52 -4.38 8.62 13.84
CA CYS A 52 -4.54 9.72 12.89
C CYS A 52 -3.27 10.56 12.79
N GLY A 53 -2.83 10.85 11.56
CA GLY A 53 -1.67 11.71 11.31
C GLY A 53 -0.32 11.12 11.76
N GLN A 54 -0.26 9.85 12.15
CA GLN A 54 0.96 9.20 12.61
C GLN A 54 1.60 8.30 11.55
N SER A 55 2.90 8.07 11.70
CA SER A 55 3.69 7.12 10.93
C SER A 55 3.57 5.69 11.47
N LEU A 56 3.98 4.70 10.67
CA LEU A 56 3.95 3.30 11.08
C LEU A 56 4.87 3.01 12.27
N ASP A 57 6.03 3.68 12.34
CA ASP A 57 6.93 3.57 13.48
C ASP A 57 6.27 4.05 14.79
N TYR A 58 5.57 5.19 14.74
CA TYR A 58 4.81 5.67 15.89
C TYR A 58 3.72 4.67 16.30
N ILE A 59 2.92 4.19 15.32
CA ILE A 59 1.84 3.22 15.56
C ILE A 59 2.39 1.92 16.19
N TYR A 60 3.54 1.46 15.71
CA TYR A 60 4.23 0.31 16.27
C TYR A 60 4.65 0.54 17.73
N GLN A 61 5.17 1.71 18.06
CA GLN A 61 5.64 2.03 19.41
C GLN A 61 4.49 2.40 20.38
N HIS A 62 3.32 2.79 19.87
CA HIS A 62 2.19 3.30 20.65
C HIS A 62 0.87 2.56 20.35
N PRO A 63 0.80 1.23 20.57
CA PRO A 63 -0.35 0.40 20.21
C PRO A 63 -1.66 0.73 20.95
N ASP A 64 -1.59 1.42 22.09
CA ASP A 64 -2.74 1.67 22.96
C ASP A 64 -3.41 3.02 22.72
N ALA A 65 -3.02 3.72 21.65
CA ALA A 65 -3.41 5.11 21.40
C ALA A 65 -4.25 5.36 20.14
N PRO A 66 -5.11 4.44 19.62
CA PRO A 66 -5.80 4.70 18.36
C PRO A 66 -6.78 5.88 18.44
N CYS A 67 -6.72 6.78 17.46
CA CYS A 67 -7.64 7.90 17.32
C CYS A 67 -9.08 7.46 17.00
N GLU A 68 -9.25 6.36 16.25
CA GLU A 68 -10.57 5.83 15.91
C GLU A 68 -11.03 4.87 17.00
N THR A 69 -12.09 5.25 17.71
CA THR A 69 -12.60 4.54 18.89
C THR A 69 -13.04 3.10 18.62
N SER A 70 -13.39 2.77 17.38
CA SER A 70 -13.72 1.41 16.96
C SER A 70 -12.51 0.52 16.67
N SER A 71 -11.29 1.07 16.75
CA SER A 71 -10.06 0.31 16.52
C SER A 71 -9.83 -0.78 17.56
N THR A 72 -9.32 -1.90 17.10
CA THR A 72 -8.70 -2.92 17.96
C THR A 72 -7.18 -2.70 17.95
N PRO A 73 -6.52 -2.52 19.11
CA PRO A 73 -5.06 -2.42 19.20
C PRO A 73 -4.37 -3.53 18.41
N TRP A 74 -3.39 -3.17 17.57
CA TRP A 74 -2.74 -4.15 16.69
C TRP A 74 -2.11 -5.34 17.44
N PRO A 75 -1.53 -5.22 18.66
CA PRO A 75 -0.98 -6.38 19.35
C PRO A 75 -2.07 -7.40 19.69
N THR A 76 -3.25 -6.92 20.06
CA THR A 76 -4.41 -7.77 20.34
C THR A 76 -4.92 -8.43 19.07
N ALA A 77 -5.10 -7.66 18.00
CA ALA A 77 -5.58 -8.19 16.72
C ALA A 77 -4.65 -9.29 16.18
N LEU A 78 -3.35 -8.99 16.03
CA LEU A 78 -2.37 -9.89 15.43
C LEU A 78 -2.06 -11.12 16.30
N ALA A 79 -2.29 -11.07 17.61
CA ALA A 79 -2.14 -12.23 18.49
C ALA A 79 -3.38 -13.15 18.48
N SER A 80 -4.55 -12.62 18.13
CA SER A 80 -5.82 -13.34 18.24
C SER A 80 -6.08 -14.31 17.07
N GLN A 81 -5.60 -14.00 15.87
CA GLN A 81 -5.78 -14.83 14.68
C GLN A 81 -4.73 -14.58 13.60
N GLN A 82 -4.77 -15.43 12.57
CA GLN A 82 -4.04 -15.24 11.32
C GLN A 82 -4.97 -14.63 10.28
N PHE A 83 -4.54 -13.55 9.65
CA PHE A 83 -5.28 -12.86 8.61
C PHE A 83 -4.82 -13.30 7.22
N ASP A 84 -5.73 -13.26 6.25
CA ASP A 84 -5.40 -13.48 4.83
C ASP A 84 -4.67 -12.25 4.24
N TYR A 85 -5.00 -11.06 4.76
CA TYR A 85 -4.39 -9.79 4.36
C TYR A 85 -3.92 -8.97 5.55
N LEU A 86 -2.67 -8.51 5.48
CA LEU A 86 -2.12 -7.47 6.35
C LEU A 86 -2.00 -6.19 5.51
N VAL A 87 -2.85 -5.21 5.77
CA VAL A 87 -2.85 -3.92 5.07
C VAL A 87 -2.14 -2.89 5.95
N VAL A 88 -1.13 -2.22 5.40
CA VAL A 88 -0.35 -1.20 6.09
C VAL A 88 -0.25 0.07 5.26
N GLN A 89 -0.27 1.22 5.91
CA GLN A 89 -0.20 2.53 5.24
C GLN A 89 0.97 3.38 5.78
N PRO A 90 2.08 3.45 5.04
CA PRO A 90 3.14 4.44 5.24
C PRO A 90 2.63 5.89 5.32
N TYR A 91 3.33 6.74 6.06
CA TYR A 91 3.01 8.16 6.19
C TYR A 91 4.25 9.02 6.36
N ARG A 92 4.13 10.35 6.11
CA ARG A 92 5.27 11.24 5.88
C ARG A 92 6.33 11.26 6.99
N ALA A 93 5.93 11.20 8.27
CA ALA A 93 6.85 11.34 9.40
C ALA A 93 7.64 10.05 9.72
N THR A 94 8.35 9.50 8.73
CA THR A 94 9.07 8.23 8.84
C THR A 94 10.29 8.17 7.93
N SER A 95 11.10 7.13 8.11
CA SER A 95 12.17 6.74 7.19
C SER A 95 11.85 5.40 6.53
N LEU A 96 12.43 5.13 5.37
CA LEU A 96 12.32 3.84 4.69
C LEU A 96 12.65 2.66 5.62
N ALA A 97 13.72 2.79 6.39
CA ALA A 97 14.17 1.75 7.32
C ALA A 97 13.19 1.55 8.49
N ALA A 98 12.60 2.63 9.01
CA ALA A 98 11.64 2.56 10.11
C ALA A 98 10.33 1.89 9.67
N ASP A 99 9.80 2.28 8.51
CA ASP A 99 8.61 1.64 7.93
C ASP A 99 8.87 0.17 7.60
N ALA A 100 10.00 -0.15 6.96
CA ALA A 100 10.36 -1.53 6.66
C ALA A 100 10.49 -2.38 7.94
N ALA A 101 11.04 -1.83 9.02
CA ALA A 101 11.17 -2.52 10.30
C ALA A 101 9.80 -2.78 10.96
N ALA A 102 8.93 -1.77 11.05
CA ALA A 102 7.59 -1.90 11.62
C ALA A 102 6.74 -2.92 10.84
N ILE A 103 6.72 -2.79 9.51
CA ILE A 103 5.98 -3.70 8.62
C ILE A 103 6.52 -5.13 8.73
N SER A 104 7.85 -5.30 8.71
CA SER A 104 8.46 -6.64 8.85
C SER A 104 8.11 -7.30 10.18
N ALA A 105 8.06 -6.53 11.27
CA ALA A 105 7.67 -7.05 12.59
C ALA A 105 6.22 -7.54 12.61
N TRP A 106 5.27 -6.78 12.04
CA TRP A 106 3.87 -7.24 11.93
C TRP A 106 3.74 -8.43 10.99
N TRP A 107 4.43 -8.42 9.86
CA TRP A 107 4.33 -9.50 8.87
C TRP A 107 4.92 -10.81 9.37
N GLN A 108 5.95 -10.77 10.24
CA GLN A 108 6.45 -11.95 10.94
C GLN A 108 5.41 -12.61 11.85
N LEU A 109 4.48 -11.83 12.43
CA LEU A 109 3.37 -12.35 13.23
C LEU A 109 2.25 -12.95 12.34
N GLN A 110 2.26 -12.64 11.05
CA GLN A 110 1.24 -13.01 10.06
C GLN A 110 1.88 -13.67 8.83
N PRO A 111 2.65 -14.76 8.98
CA PRO A 111 3.49 -15.31 7.92
C PRO A 111 2.73 -15.80 6.68
N THR A 112 1.43 -16.07 6.78
CA THR A 112 0.59 -16.49 5.66
C THR A 112 -0.14 -15.34 4.96
N ALA A 113 -0.14 -14.14 5.56
CA ALA A 113 -0.87 -13.01 5.02
C ALA A 113 -0.20 -12.49 3.75
N THR A 114 -1.03 -12.10 2.77
CA THR A 114 -0.61 -11.22 1.68
C THR A 114 -0.43 -9.82 2.27
N LEU A 115 0.74 -9.23 2.05
CA LEU A 115 1.00 -7.86 2.48
C LEU A 115 0.44 -6.88 1.44
N VAL A 116 -0.38 -5.94 1.88
CA VAL A 116 -0.87 -4.86 1.04
C VAL A 116 -0.30 -3.55 1.56
N ILE A 117 0.50 -2.88 0.73
CA ILE A 117 0.93 -1.52 0.98
C ILE A 117 -0.15 -0.59 0.41
N HIS A 118 -0.76 0.20 1.28
CA HIS A 118 -1.63 1.29 0.88
C HIS A 118 -0.78 2.53 0.60
N ASP A 119 -0.44 2.75 -0.67
CA ASP A 119 0.17 3.98 -1.15
C ASP A 119 -0.87 5.10 -1.18
N ALA A 120 -0.99 5.77 -0.04
CA ALA A 120 -1.81 6.97 0.09
C ALA A 120 -1.30 8.11 -0.81
N TRP A 121 -1.89 9.29 -0.66
CA TRP A 121 -1.74 10.40 -1.60
C TRP A 121 -1.32 11.71 -0.91
N GLY A 122 -0.80 12.64 -1.72
CA GLY A 122 -0.55 14.02 -1.32
C GLY A 122 -1.83 14.85 -1.20
N GLY A 123 -1.74 16.10 -0.77
CA GLY A 123 -2.94 16.96 -0.74
C GLY A 123 -3.44 17.29 -2.15
N HIS A 124 -4.70 17.72 -2.35
CA HIS A 124 -5.21 17.95 -3.72
C HIS A 124 -4.34 18.91 -4.56
N ALA A 125 -3.72 19.90 -3.91
CA ALA A 125 -2.84 20.88 -4.54
C ALA A 125 -1.41 20.37 -4.77
N THR A 126 -0.99 19.28 -4.13
CA THR A 126 0.38 18.76 -4.17
C THR A 126 0.48 17.31 -4.64
N ALA A 127 -0.65 16.62 -4.83
CA ALA A 127 -0.68 15.18 -5.10
C ALA A 127 0.08 14.80 -6.38
N HIS A 128 -0.07 15.58 -7.45
CA HIS A 128 0.64 15.35 -8.70
C HIS A 128 2.16 15.55 -8.55
N ASP A 129 2.57 16.68 -7.96
CA ASP A 129 3.98 16.99 -7.76
C ASP A 129 4.66 15.97 -6.83
N GLU A 130 4.00 15.62 -5.71
CA GLU A 130 4.49 14.61 -4.76
C GLU A 130 4.57 13.21 -5.39
N PHE A 131 3.63 12.86 -6.27
CA PHE A 131 3.64 11.56 -6.96
C PHE A 131 4.89 11.41 -7.85
N HIS A 132 5.30 12.49 -8.50
CA HIS A 132 6.46 12.55 -9.40
C HIS A 132 7.76 12.98 -8.72
N ASP A 133 7.76 13.21 -7.41
CA ASP A 133 8.98 13.56 -6.69
C ASP A 133 9.96 12.38 -6.71
N ALA A 134 11.12 12.61 -7.31
CA ALA A 134 12.21 11.64 -7.37
C ALA A 134 12.92 11.52 -6.01
N ASP A 135 12.82 12.54 -5.16
CA ASP A 135 13.34 12.50 -3.81
C ASP A 135 12.36 11.73 -2.92
N LEU A 136 12.86 10.67 -2.29
CA LEU A 136 12.06 9.85 -1.37
C LEU A 136 11.70 10.61 -0.09
N PHE A 137 12.41 11.71 0.18
CA PHE A 137 12.31 12.50 1.39
C PHE A 137 12.32 13.98 1.05
N ASN A 138 11.49 14.76 1.73
CA ASN A 138 11.52 16.21 1.64
C ASN A 138 12.77 16.80 2.34
N ASP A 139 12.92 18.12 2.31
CA ASP A 139 14.03 18.85 2.95
C ASP A 139 14.17 18.59 4.47
N ASP A 140 13.09 18.16 5.13
CA ASP A 140 13.07 17.81 6.56
C ASP A 140 13.42 16.32 6.80
N GLY A 141 13.74 15.57 5.75
CA GLY A 141 14.04 14.13 5.81
C GLY A 141 12.81 13.25 5.99
N LEU A 142 11.60 13.78 5.74
CA LEU A 142 10.33 13.09 5.89
C LEU A 142 9.92 12.44 4.57
N ALA A 143 9.40 11.22 4.63
CA ALA A 143 8.92 10.50 3.45
C ALA A 143 7.88 11.31 2.64
N VAL A 144 8.01 11.29 1.32
CA VAL A 144 7.04 11.89 0.38
C VAL A 144 6.03 10.83 -0.06
N HIS A 145 4.79 11.23 -0.39
CA HIS A 145 3.79 10.33 -0.98
C HIS A 145 4.07 10.07 -2.47
N SER A 146 5.28 9.60 -2.79
CA SER A 146 5.68 9.29 -4.16
C SER A 146 5.54 7.81 -4.48
N VAL A 147 5.34 7.50 -5.78
CA VAL A 147 5.36 6.11 -6.25
C VAL A 147 6.72 5.45 -6.03
N ASP A 148 7.79 6.25 -6.09
CA ASP A 148 9.15 5.77 -5.91
C ASP A 148 9.45 5.43 -4.44
N TYR A 149 8.84 6.13 -3.47
CA TYR A 149 8.88 5.73 -2.07
C TYR A 149 8.25 4.35 -1.86
N ALA A 150 7.03 4.14 -2.40
CA ALA A 150 6.36 2.85 -2.29
C ALA A 150 7.16 1.71 -2.94
N ARG A 151 7.76 1.95 -4.11
CA ARG A 151 8.64 0.97 -4.78
C ARG A 151 9.90 0.68 -3.97
N ALA A 152 10.55 1.70 -3.42
CA ALA A 152 11.71 1.54 -2.56
C ALA A 152 11.37 0.73 -1.30
N LEU A 153 10.22 0.98 -0.69
CA LEU A 153 9.75 0.23 0.48
C LEU A 153 9.50 -1.24 0.15
N ILE A 154 8.85 -1.53 -0.97
CA ILE A 154 8.64 -2.92 -1.42
C ILE A 154 9.99 -3.60 -1.70
N ALA A 155 10.94 -2.90 -2.32
CA ALA A 155 12.27 -3.45 -2.56
C ALA A 155 13.01 -3.77 -1.25
N GLU A 156 12.96 -2.86 -0.27
CA GLU A 156 13.56 -3.03 1.06
C GLU A 156 12.92 -4.20 1.81
N LEU A 157 11.58 -4.31 1.78
CA LEU A 157 10.85 -5.42 2.37
C LEU A 157 11.22 -6.76 1.71
N ARG A 158 11.32 -6.82 0.37
CA ARG A 158 11.73 -8.06 -0.29
C ARG A 158 13.17 -8.47 0.03
N ALA A 159 14.06 -7.49 0.22
CA ALA A 159 15.45 -7.75 0.56
C ALA A 159 15.62 -8.23 2.02
N ASN A 160 14.76 -7.79 2.94
CA ASN A 160 14.98 -7.96 4.39
C ASN A 160 13.87 -8.70 5.14
N ALA A 161 12.72 -8.97 4.53
CA ALA A 161 11.61 -9.62 5.21
C ALA A 161 11.93 -11.09 5.54
N ALA A 162 11.36 -11.57 6.65
CA ALA A 162 11.40 -12.97 7.03
C ALA A 162 10.66 -13.89 6.04
N ASN A 163 9.74 -13.33 5.24
CA ASN A 163 9.03 -14.03 4.19
C ASN A 163 9.28 -13.38 2.81
N PRO A 164 10.47 -13.56 2.21
CA PRO A 164 10.81 -12.96 0.91
C PRO A 164 10.00 -13.53 -0.26
N ALA A 165 9.31 -14.66 -0.06
CA ALA A 165 8.43 -15.28 -1.05
C ALA A 165 6.95 -14.87 -0.88
N GLY A 166 6.62 -14.09 0.15
CA GLY A 166 5.26 -13.62 0.39
C GLY A 166 4.77 -12.67 -0.70
N ASP A 167 3.47 -12.71 -0.98
CA ASP A 167 2.85 -11.80 -1.94
C ASP A 167 2.78 -10.38 -1.34
N ILE A 168 3.25 -9.39 -2.11
CA ILE A 168 3.18 -7.98 -1.76
C ILE A 168 2.43 -7.25 -2.88
N ARG A 169 1.36 -6.55 -2.50
CA ARG A 169 0.50 -5.78 -3.39
C ARG A 169 0.50 -4.31 -3.02
N LEU A 170 0.17 -3.47 -3.99
CA LEU A 170 0.07 -2.03 -3.86
C LEU A 170 -1.34 -1.60 -4.26
N THR A 171 -1.94 -0.64 -3.55
CA THR A 171 -3.26 -0.12 -3.94
C THR A 171 -3.23 0.70 -5.24
N GLN A 172 -2.08 1.29 -5.58
CA GLN A 172 -1.89 2.22 -6.68
C GLN A 172 -2.78 3.46 -6.59
N THR A 173 -3.12 3.88 -5.36
CA THR A 173 -4.10 4.96 -5.16
C THR A 173 -3.56 6.30 -5.65
N SER A 174 -2.30 6.62 -5.33
CA SER A 174 -1.63 7.84 -5.81
C SER A 174 -1.53 7.87 -7.34
N ALA A 175 -1.23 6.72 -7.98
CA ALA A 175 -1.20 6.61 -9.44
C ALA A 175 -2.58 6.80 -10.09
N MET A 176 -3.66 6.38 -9.43
CA MET A 176 -5.01 6.65 -9.92
C MET A 176 -5.37 8.13 -9.83
N ILE A 177 -4.99 8.80 -8.75
CA ILE A 177 -5.20 10.25 -8.57
C ILE A 177 -4.38 11.03 -9.61
N ASP A 178 -3.13 10.65 -9.83
CA ASP A 178 -2.28 11.24 -10.87
C ASP A 178 -2.87 11.08 -12.28
N ALA A 179 -3.43 9.90 -12.58
CA ALA A 179 -4.11 9.68 -13.85
C ALA A 179 -5.35 10.58 -14.03
N ILE A 180 -6.07 10.89 -12.95
CA ILE A 180 -7.19 11.84 -12.97
C ILE A 180 -6.68 13.26 -13.21
N TYR A 181 -5.57 13.64 -12.57
CA TYR A 181 -4.93 14.94 -12.78
C TYR A 181 -4.60 15.17 -14.27
N HIS A 182 -3.96 14.20 -14.91
CA HIS A 182 -3.65 14.28 -16.34
C HIS A 182 -4.89 14.29 -17.25
N ASP A 183 -5.95 13.57 -16.88
CA ASP A 183 -7.21 13.62 -17.62
C ASP A 183 -7.83 15.04 -17.51
N ILE A 184 -7.79 15.69 -16.33
CA ILE A 184 -8.23 17.08 -16.12
C ILE A 184 -7.41 18.06 -16.98
N GLU A 185 -6.07 17.97 -16.97
CA GLU A 185 -5.20 18.81 -17.80
C GLU A 185 -5.50 18.67 -19.30
N ALA A 186 -5.87 17.45 -19.72
CA ALA A 186 -6.25 17.15 -21.09
C ALA A 186 -7.70 17.58 -21.44
N GLY A 187 -8.48 18.05 -20.46
CA GLY A 187 -9.91 18.33 -20.63
C GLY A 187 -10.74 17.08 -20.93
N VAL A 188 -10.33 15.93 -20.39
CA VAL A 188 -10.95 14.63 -20.56
C VAL A 188 -11.56 14.18 -19.23
N GLY A 189 -12.76 13.61 -19.30
CA GLY A 189 -13.46 13.11 -18.12
C GLY A 189 -14.40 14.15 -17.51
N PRO A 190 -14.98 13.83 -16.35
CA PRO A 190 -16.08 14.60 -15.76
C PRO A 190 -15.66 15.54 -14.62
N TYR A 191 -14.35 15.73 -14.41
CA TYR A 191 -13.79 16.58 -13.37
C TYR A 191 -13.09 17.77 -14.00
N ASP A 192 -13.20 18.94 -13.36
CA ASP A 192 -12.53 20.17 -13.80
C ASP A 192 -11.38 20.56 -12.85
N ASP A 193 -11.41 20.08 -11.60
CA ASP A 193 -10.42 20.39 -10.56
C ASP A 193 -10.07 19.12 -9.76
N PRO A 194 -8.78 18.83 -9.47
CA PRO A 194 -8.40 17.73 -8.58
C PRO A 194 -9.10 17.76 -7.23
N ALA A 195 -9.41 18.94 -6.68
CA ALA A 195 -10.16 19.08 -5.44
C ALA A 195 -11.58 18.48 -5.52
N ASP A 196 -12.14 18.29 -6.71
CA ASP A 196 -13.47 17.70 -6.92
C ASP A 196 -13.57 16.24 -6.48
N ILE A 197 -12.46 15.53 -6.29
CA ILE A 197 -12.45 14.18 -5.71
C ILE A 197 -12.09 14.17 -4.22
N TYR A 198 -11.69 15.29 -3.63
CA TYR A 198 -11.34 15.39 -2.21
C TYR A 198 -12.50 15.93 -1.37
N ARG A 199 -12.47 15.65 -0.07
CA ARG A 199 -13.25 16.35 0.95
C ARG A 199 -12.66 17.71 1.26
N ASP A 200 -11.35 17.73 1.49
CA ASP A 200 -10.57 18.90 1.87
C ASP A 200 -9.14 18.79 1.33
N ASP A 201 -8.20 19.54 1.91
CA ASP A 201 -6.81 19.58 1.48
C ASP A 201 -6.12 18.23 1.36
N LEU A 202 -6.56 17.20 2.08
CA LEU A 202 -5.90 15.88 2.07
C LEU A 202 -6.87 14.71 2.00
N HIS A 203 -8.03 14.79 2.65
CA HIS A 203 -8.87 13.62 2.87
C HIS A 203 -9.86 13.38 1.75
N MET A 204 -10.22 12.11 1.57
CA MET A 204 -11.36 11.72 0.73
C MET A 204 -12.65 11.60 1.56
N ALA A 205 -12.59 11.41 2.89
CA ALA A 205 -13.76 11.26 3.78
C ALA A 205 -13.66 12.09 5.05
N ALA A 206 -14.77 12.57 5.68
CA ALA A 206 -14.90 12.93 7.11
C ALA A 206 -16.04 12.14 7.76
N GLY A 207 -16.06 12.17 9.08
CA GLY A 207 -17.09 11.56 9.91
C GLY A 207 -18.51 12.11 9.69
N PRO A 208 -19.49 11.60 10.46
CA PRO A 208 -20.91 11.82 10.19
C PRO A 208 -21.39 13.28 10.31
N PRO A 209 -22.44 13.69 9.56
CA PRO A 209 -23.14 12.94 8.53
C PRO A 209 -23.03 13.55 7.12
N LEU A 210 -22.51 12.76 6.19
CA LEU A 210 -23.11 12.52 4.87
C LEU A 210 -23.23 13.70 3.89
N ALA A 211 -22.41 14.74 4.03
CA ALA A 211 -22.21 15.73 2.96
C ALA A 211 -21.02 15.39 2.06
N ASP A 212 -20.21 14.40 2.44
CA ASP A 212 -18.84 14.27 1.95
C ASP A 212 -18.76 13.54 0.61
N ASN A 213 -17.84 14.06 -0.20
CA ASN A 213 -17.49 13.61 -1.52
C ASN A 213 -17.42 12.08 -1.65
N LYS A 214 -18.45 11.49 -2.29
CA LYS A 214 -18.53 10.03 -2.48
C LYS A 214 -17.56 9.53 -3.54
N GLU A 215 -17.13 10.40 -4.44
CA GLU A 215 -16.39 10.06 -5.65
C GLU A 215 -14.94 9.67 -5.30
N GLY A 216 -14.23 10.49 -4.53
CA GLY A 216 -12.89 10.12 -4.04
C GLY A 216 -12.90 8.88 -3.16
N ARG A 217 -13.87 8.76 -2.26
CA ARG A 217 -14.00 7.57 -1.41
C ARG A 217 -14.25 6.31 -2.22
N TYR A 218 -15.09 6.40 -3.26
CA TYR A 218 -15.34 5.30 -4.18
C TYR A 218 -14.05 4.87 -4.87
N LEU A 219 -13.23 5.83 -5.33
CA LEU A 219 -11.94 5.55 -5.97
C LEU A 219 -11.01 4.77 -5.03
N VAL A 220 -10.73 5.32 -3.83
CA VAL A 220 -9.75 4.73 -2.91
C VAL A 220 -10.25 3.43 -2.27
N HIS A 221 -11.55 3.31 -2.02
CA HIS A 221 -12.17 2.05 -1.58
C HIS A 221 -11.96 0.95 -2.62
N ASN A 222 -12.23 1.25 -3.89
CA ASN A 222 -12.14 0.25 -4.94
C ASN A 222 -10.71 -0.06 -5.38
N ALA A 223 -9.77 0.89 -5.26
CA ALA A 223 -8.34 0.63 -5.36
C ALA A 223 -7.89 -0.40 -4.30
N MET A 224 -8.34 -0.23 -3.06
CA MET A 224 -8.10 -1.22 -2.00
C MET A 224 -8.77 -2.56 -2.31
N ARG A 225 -10.02 -2.59 -2.79
CA ARG A 225 -10.69 -3.84 -3.20
C ARG A 225 -9.88 -4.60 -4.24
N GLN A 226 -9.34 -3.94 -5.25
CA GLN A 226 -8.46 -4.59 -6.23
C GLN A 226 -7.22 -5.22 -5.59
N ALA A 227 -6.54 -4.51 -4.69
CA ALA A 227 -5.38 -5.05 -3.97
C ALA A 227 -5.77 -6.28 -3.11
N LEU A 228 -6.95 -6.26 -2.50
CA LEU A 228 -7.53 -7.37 -1.75
C LEU A 228 -8.11 -8.50 -2.61
N GLY A 229 -8.04 -8.39 -3.95
CA GLY A 229 -8.62 -9.38 -4.87
C GLY A 229 -10.15 -9.43 -4.86
N GLN A 230 -10.80 -8.36 -4.38
CA GLN A 230 -12.25 -8.22 -4.32
C GLN A 230 -12.78 -7.51 -5.58
N PRO A 231 -13.99 -7.84 -6.06
CA PRO A 231 -14.62 -7.12 -7.17
C PRO A 231 -14.95 -5.68 -6.74
N LEU A 232 -15.09 -4.75 -7.70
CA LEU A 232 -15.54 -3.39 -7.39
C LEU A 232 -16.91 -3.41 -6.70
N SER A 233 -17.14 -2.45 -5.80
CA SER A 233 -18.39 -2.30 -5.04
C SER A 233 -18.89 -0.87 -5.05
N VAL A 234 -20.18 -0.73 -5.29
CA VAL A 234 -20.94 0.54 -5.18
C VAL A 234 -21.66 0.67 -3.84
N ALA A 235 -21.63 -0.36 -2.99
CA ALA A 235 -22.39 -0.38 -1.74
C ALA A 235 -21.87 0.71 -0.79
N GLY A 236 -22.72 1.69 -0.44
CA GLY A 236 -22.32 2.86 0.35
C GLY A 236 -21.96 4.11 -0.42
N PHE A 237 -21.90 3.99 -1.73
CA PHE A 237 -21.57 5.05 -2.66
C PHE A 237 -22.77 5.34 -3.56
N GLU A 238 -23.99 4.99 -3.12
CA GLU A 238 -25.20 5.18 -3.91
C GLU A 238 -25.41 6.67 -4.20
N GLY A 239 -25.76 6.98 -5.45
CA GLY A 239 -26.03 8.33 -5.90
C GLY A 239 -24.82 9.11 -6.39
N ILE A 240 -23.65 8.47 -6.59
CA ILE A 240 -22.63 9.02 -7.49
C ILE A 240 -23.26 9.18 -8.89
N ASP A 241 -22.92 10.27 -9.58
CA ASP A 241 -23.33 10.47 -10.96
C ASP A 241 -22.84 9.31 -11.85
N PRO A 242 -23.70 8.67 -12.67
CA PRO A 242 -23.31 7.50 -13.45
C PRO A 242 -22.12 7.73 -14.38
N ALA A 243 -21.94 8.93 -14.95
CA ALA A 243 -20.81 9.23 -15.81
C ALA A 243 -19.51 9.34 -15.01
N LYS A 244 -19.56 9.95 -13.82
CA LYS A 244 -18.44 9.99 -12.88
C LYS A 244 -18.06 8.60 -12.37
N GLN A 245 -19.04 7.78 -11.99
CA GLN A 245 -18.76 6.41 -11.57
C GLN A 245 -18.10 5.60 -12.70
N ALA A 246 -18.66 5.65 -13.91
CA ALA A 246 -18.11 4.94 -15.07
C ALA A 246 -16.68 5.41 -15.41
N TYR A 247 -16.40 6.70 -15.25
CA TYR A 247 -15.06 7.25 -15.40
C TYR A 247 -14.10 6.71 -14.34
N LEU A 248 -14.47 6.73 -13.05
CA LEU A 248 -13.64 6.19 -11.96
C LEU A 248 -13.39 4.69 -12.13
N ASP A 249 -14.40 3.92 -12.54
CA ASP A 249 -14.25 2.50 -12.89
C ASP A 249 -13.23 2.31 -14.02
N GLY A 250 -13.23 3.20 -15.02
CA GLY A 250 -12.25 3.23 -16.10
C GLY A 250 -10.83 3.54 -15.61
N VAL A 251 -10.67 4.50 -14.70
CA VAL A 251 -9.37 4.81 -14.08
C VAL A 251 -8.84 3.61 -13.30
N ILE A 252 -9.69 3.01 -12.46
CA ILE A 252 -9.37 1.83 -11.66
C ILE A 252 -8.98 0.64 -12.55
N ALA A 253 -9.71 0.42 -13.65
CA ALA A 253 -9.38 -0.63 -14.61
C ALA A 253 -8.07 -0.36 -15.37
N ARG A 254 -7.79 0.90 -15.73
CA ARG A 254 -6.59 1.32 -16.47
C ARG A 254 -5.32 1.22 -15.65
N VAL A 255 -5.37 1.62 -14.38
CA VAL A 255 -4.19 1.65 -13.47
C VAL A 255 -4.04 0.33 -12.69
N GLY A 256 -5.15 -0.26 -12.28
CA GLY A 256 -5.20 -1.44 -11.40
C GLY A 256 -4.64 -2.74 -11.96
N THR A 257 -4.32 -2.83 -13.26
CA THR A 257 -3.83 -4.06 -13.90
C THR A 257 -2.38 -4.42 -13.57
N SER A 258 -1.66 -3.63 -12.79
CA SER A 258 -0.25 -3.84 -12.43
C SER A 258 -0.07 -4.64 -11.13
N VAL A 259 -0.82 -5.73 -10.94
CA VAL A 259 -0.77 -6.54 -9.69
C VAL A 259 0.36 -7.57 -9.75
N SER A 260 1.59 -7.07 -9.78
CA SER A 260 2.74 -7.75 -9.20
C SER A 260 3.90 -6.77 -9.17
N ALA A 261 4.36 -6.41 -7.98
CA ALA A 261 5.57 -5.61 -7.80
C ALA A 261 6.85 -6.42 -8.13
N VAL A 262 6.83 -7.23 -9.20
CA VAL A 262 8.05 -7.77 -9.78
C VAL A 262 8.64 -6.66 -10.64
N PRO A 263 9.75 -6.02 -10.21
CA PRO A 263 10.40 -5.06 -11.07
C PRO A 263 10.88 -5.80 -12.33
N GLU A 264 10.41 -5.37 -13.51
CA GLU A 264 11.14 -5.64 -14.74
C GLU A 264 12.50 -4.96 -14.60
N SER A 265 13.52 -5.77 -14.32
CA SER A 265 14.95 -5.44 -14.28
C SER A 265 15.43 -4.54 -13.13
N ALA A 266 15.95 -5.19 -12.08
CA ALA A 266 16.94 -4.62 -11.16
C ALA A 266 18.29 -4.41 -11.90
N ALA A 267 18.31 -3.51 -12.89
CA ALA A 267 19.47 -3.28 -13.74
C ALA A 267 19.79 -1.79 -13.91
N ALA A 268 19.77 -0.96 -12.87
CA ALA A 268 20.38 0.38 -12.95
C ALA A 268 20.63 1.13 -11.61
N ILE A 269 20.61 0.49 -10.43
CA ILE A 269 21.12 1.16 -9.21
C ILE A 269 22.53 0.63 -8.96
N GLY A 270 23.49 1.26 -9.63
CA GLY A 270 24.89 1.05 -9.40
C GLY A 270 25.25 1.34 -7.95
N LEU A 271 25.62 0.29 -7.22
CA LEU A 271 26.38 0.36 -5.99
C LEU A 271 27.64 1.21 -6.23
N ALA A 272 27.58 2.48 -5.84
CA ALA A 272 28.76 3.25 -5.51
C ALA A 272 29.42 2.54 -4.32
N GLY A 273 30.49 1.81 -4.62
CA GLY A 273 31.12 0.86 -3.72
C GLY A 273 31.61 1.49 -2.42
N GLY A 274 30.96 1.09 -1.32
CA GLY A 274 31.60 1.03 -0.01
C GLY A 274 32.65 -0.08 -0.01
N ALA A 275 33.89 0.28 -0.34
CA ALA A 275 35.05 -0.57 -0.07
C ALA A 275 35.31 -0.63 1.43
N GLY A 276 34.64 -1.56 2.12
CA GLY A 276 34.80 -1.79 3.56
C GLY A 276 34.79 -3.27 3.87
N GLY A 277 35.94 -3.93 3.77
CA GLY A 277 36.13 -5.25 4.38
C GLY A 277 37.10 -6.19 3.68
N LEU A 278 38.40 -6.01 3.91
CA LEU A 278 39.25 -7.17 4.21
C LEU A 278 40.51 -6.72 4.97
N VAL A 279 40.43 -6.81 6.30
CA VAL A 279 41.60 -6.81 7.17
C VAL A 279 42.30 -8.14 6.97
N LEU A 280 43.39 -8.12 6.19
CA LEU A 280 44.40 -9.18 6.19
C LEU A 280 45.66 -8.63 6.86
N LEU A 281 46.06 -9.25 7.98
CA LEU A 281 47.34 -9.03 8.64
C LEU A 281 48.48 -9.28 7.66
N LEU A 282 49.23 -8.23 7.30
CA LEU A 282 50.63 -8.37 6.90
C LEU A 282 51.46 -7.26 7.53
N ALA A 283 52.30 -7.67 8.47
CA ALA A 283 53.30 -6.86 9.13
C ALA A 283 54.35 -6.35 8.13
N GLN A 284 54.48 -5.03 7.98
CA GLN A 284 55.73 -4.44 7.49
C GLN A 284 56.13 -3.18 8.27
N ARG A 285 57.38 -3.27 8.72
CA ARG A 285 58.22 -2.38 9.54
C ARG A 285 58.05 -0.88 9.26
N ARG A 286 57.83 -0.13 10.35
CA ARG A 286 58.03 1.33 10.45
C ARG A 286 59.49 1.69 10.12
N ARG A 287 59.70 2.63 9.19
CA ARG A 287 60.89 3.51 9.17
C ARG A 287 60.46 4.88 9.72
N PRO A 288 61.25 5.51 10.61
CA PRO A 288 60.91 6.82 11.16
C PRO A 288 61.24 7.94 10.15
N PRO A 289 60.45 9.03 10.10
CA PRO A 289 60.81 10.21 9.34
C PRO A 289 62.00 10.93 9.99
N ARG A 290 62.97 11.30 9.15
CA ARG A 290 64.11 12.14 9.49
C ARG A 290 63.62 13.56 9.79
N GLY A 291 63.97 14.06 10.97
CA GLY A 291 63.81 15.47 11.31
C GLY A 291 64.70 16.38 10.47
N ARG A 292 64.24 17.61 10.27
CA ARG A 292 65.09 18.76 9.97
C ARG A 292 64.84 19.84 11.02
N PRO A 293 65.90 20.53 11.48
CA PRO A 293 65.87 21.39 12.66
C PRO A 293 65.31 22.79 12.36
N ALA A 294 64.77 23.41 13.41
CA ALA A 294 64.43 24.83 13.47
C ALA A 294 65.60 25.65 14.04
N SER A 295 65.82 26.83 13.46
CA SER A 295 66.56 28.01 13.96
C SER A 295 66.67 28.94 12.75
N THR A 296 66.16 30.16 12.68
CA THR A 296 65.95 31.26 13.64
C THR A 296 64.91 32.21 13.05
#